data_AF-A0A644ZBW4-F1
#
_entry.id   AF-A0A644ZBW4-F1
#
_cell.length_a   1.000
_cell.length_b   1.000
_cell.length_c   1.000
_cell.angle_alpha   90.00
_cell.angle_beta   90.00
_cell.angle_gamma   90.00
#
_symmetry.space_group_name_H-M   'P 1'
#
loop_
_entity.id
_entity.type
_entity.pdbx_description
1 polymer ?
#
loop_
_entity_poly.entity_id
_entity_poly.type
_entity_poly.pdbx_seq_one_letter_code
_entity_poly.pdbx_strand_id
1 'polypeptide(L)'
;MRAIDLLEHFGIFLQRPHAAAIRSGKFSGLWELRIQFGGDASRIFYFLHHDDCFILLHGFIKKTDALPVKEMEIARKRKEDFFRRFKK
;
A
#
# COMPACT_ATOMS: atom_id res chain seq x y z
N MET A 1 1.28 16.07 -10.43
CA MET A 1 0.48 15.59 -9.28
C MET A 1 1.17 14.37 -8.70
N ARG A 2 1.37 14.31 -7.38
CA ARG A 2 2.05 13.18 -6.72
C ARG A 2 1.04 12.05 -6.50
N ALA A 3 1.50 10.81 -6.42
CA ALA A 3 0.60 9.65 -6.31
C ALA A 3 -0.19 9.61 -4.99
N ILE A 4 0.34 10.24 -3.93
CA ILE A 4 -0.38 10.37 -2.65
C ILE A 4 -1.57 11.32 -2.80
N ASP A 5 -1.41 12.41 -3.55
CA ASP A 5 -2.49 13.36 -3.84
C ASP A 5 -3.67 12.65 -4.57
N LEU A 6 -3.37 11.69 -5.46
CA LEU A 6 -4.38 10.87 -6.12
C LEU A 6 -5.10 9.93 -5.14
N LEU A 7 -4.37 9.33 -4.18
CA LEU A 7 -4.98 8.48 -3.17
C LEU A 7 -5.90 9.27 -2.25
N GLU A 8 -5.52 10.48 -1.87
CA GLU A 8 -6.35 11.39 -1.08
C GLU A 8 -7.61 11.80 -1.84
N HIS A 9 -7.49 12.14 -3.12
CA HIS A 9 -8.62 12.62 -3.92
C HIS A 9 -9.62 11.51 -4.30
N PHE A 10 -9.13 10.33 -4.66
CA PHE A 10 -9.95 9.24 -5.18
C PHE A 10 -10.26 8.16 -4.15
N GLY A 11 -9.51 8.10 -3.04
CA GLY A 11 -9.72 7.14 -1.96
C GLY A 11 -9.83 5.69 -2.45
N ILE A 12 -10.91 5.01 -2.05
CA ILE A 12 -11.19 3.61 -2.41
C ILE A 12 -11.52 3.42 -3.90
N PHE A 13 -11.84 4.50 -4.62
CA PHE A 13 -12.11 4.46 -6.06
C PHE A 13 -10.82 4.52 -6.89
N LEU A 14 -9.66 4.72 -6.25
CA LEU A 14 -8.38 4.62 -6.94
C LEU A 14 -8.12 3.16 -7.34
N GLN A 15 -8.18 2.89 -8.64
CA GLN A 15 -7.95 1.57 -9.23
C GLN A 15 -6.66 1.54 -10.07
N ARG A 16 -6.50 0.48 -10.87
CA ARG A 16 -5.41 0.40 -11.84
C ARG A 16 -5.52 1.56 -12.84
N PRO A 17 -4.39 2.15 -13.30
CA PRO A 17 -3.01 1.68 -13.11
C PRO A 17 -2.34 2.17 -11.81
N HIS A 18 -3.03 2.93 -10.96
CA HIS A 18 -2.44 3.62 -9.81
C HIS A 18 -2.52 2.84 -8.51
N ALA A 19 -3.52 1.99 -8.33
CA ALA A 19 -3.64 1.14 -7.15
C ALA A 19 -4.13 -0.28 -7.48
N ALA A 20 -3.75 -1.24 -6.65
CA ALA A 20 -4.20 -2.62 -6.76
C ALA A 20 -4.31 -3.29 -5.39
N ALA A 21 -5.41 -4.02 -5.16
CA ALA A 21 -5.57 -4.86 -3.98
C ALA A 21 -4.70 -6.13 -4.07
N ILE A 22 -4.09 -6.52 -2.96
CA ILE A 22 -3.32 -7.77 -2.84
C ILE A 22 -4.29 -8.88 -2.42
N ARG A 23 -4.50 -9.86 -3.30
CA ARG A 23 -5.41 -11.00 -3.10
C ARG A 23 -4.64 -12.30 -2.81
N SER A 24 -3.64 -12.23 -1.93
CA SER A 24 -2.72 -13.36 -1.68
C SER A 24 -2.72 -13.76 -0.21
N GLY A 25 -3.52 -14.76 0.16
CA GLY A 25 -3.49 -15.42 1.46
C GLY A 25 -3.39 -14.46 2.65
N LYS A 26 -2.35 -14.62 3.47
CA LYS A 26 -2.07 -13.79 4.66
C LYS A 26 -1.78 -12.30 4.38
N PHE A 27 -1.60 -11.90 3.13
CA PHE A 27 -1.44 -10.49 2.74
C PHE A 27 -2.76 -9.83 2.32
N SER A 28 -3.87 -10.57 2.39
CA SER A 28 -5.19 -10.05 2.05
C SER A 28 -5.55 -8.83 2.90
N GLY A 29 -6.17 -7.84 2.26
CA GLY A 29 -6.48 -6.56 2.89
C GLY A 29 -5.30 -5.58 2.96
N LEU A 30 -4.23 -5.84 2.21
CA LEU A 30 -3.24 -4.84 1.81
C LEU A 30 -3.51 -4.37 0.39
N TRP A 31 -3.16 -3.14 0.11
CA TRP A 31 -3.23 -2.49 -1.19
C TRP A 31 -1.85 -1.97 -1.58
N GLU A 32 -1.57 -1.92 -2.87
CA GLU A 32 -0.36 -1.37 -3.46
C GLU A 32 -0.69 -0.06 -4.18
N LEU A 33 -0.07 1.04 -3.78
CA LEU A 33 -0.05 2.31 -4.51
C LEU A 33 1.16 2.34 -5.44
N ARG A 34 0.93 2.72 -6.70
CA ARG A 34 1.89 2.69 -7.79
C ARG A 34 2.36 4.09 -8.11
N ILE A 35 3.63 4.34 -7.86
CA ILE A 35 4.27 5.64 -8.05
C ILE A 35 5.31 5.51 -9.14
N GLN A 36 5.30 6.45 -10.09
CA GLN A 36 6.38 6.66 -11.04
C GLN A 36 6.94 8.04 -10.77
N PHE A 37 8.23 8.12 -10.42
CA PHE A 37 8.89 9.39 -10.15
C PHE A 37 10.32 9.34 -10.67
N GLY A 38 10.69 10.27 -11.55
CA GLY A 38 12.07 10.39 -12.03
C GLY A 38 12.62 9.15 -12.75
N GLY A 39 11.77 8.31 -13.34
CA GLY A 39 12.17 7.04 -13.97
C GLY A 39 12.11 5.82 -13.04
N ASP A 40 12.04 6.04 -11.72
CA ASP A 40 11.93 4.95 -10.75
C ASP A 40 10.47 4.54 -10.53
N ALA A 41 10.25 3.22 -10.51
CA ALA A 41 8.97 2.61 -10.19
C ALA A 41 8.88 2.30 -8.70
N SER A 42 8.39 3.25 -7.90
CA SER A 42 8.19 3.07 -6.47
C SER A 42 6.80 2.51 -6.15
N ARG A 43 6.69 1.74 -5.07
CA ARG A 43 5.44 1.14 -4.59
C ARG A 43 5.28 1.40 -3.10
N ILE A 44 4.06 1.69 -2.67
CA ILE A 44 3.73 1.83 -1.25
C ILE A 44 2.62 0.84 -0.92
N PHE A 45 2.85 -0.03 0.06
CA PHE A 45 1.81 -0.84 0.65
C PHE A 45 1.03 -0.05 1.68
N TYR A 46 -0.29 -0.12 1.61
CA TYR A 46 -1.20 0.56 2.52
C TYR A 46 -2.43 -0.31 2.82
N PHE A 47 -3.23 0.12 3.79
CA PHE A 47 -4.57 -0.43 4.00
C PHE A 47 -5.54 0.68 4.37
N LEU A 48 -6.83 0.41 4.14
CA LEU A 48 -7.93 1.27 4.57
C LEU A 48 -8.26 0.97 6.04
N HIS A 49 -8.15 1.99 6.88
CA HIS A 49 -8.67 2.01 8.25
C HIS A 49 -10.02 2.74 8.28
N HIS A 50 -10.69 2.77 9.44
CA HIS A 50 -11.98 3.44 9.58
C HIS A 50 -11.92 4.92 9.13
N ASP A 51 -13.08 5.47 8.72
CA ASP A 51 -13.28 6.86 8.29
C ASP A 51 -12.43 7.30 7.09
N ASP A 52 -12.35 6.46 6.05
CA ASP A 52 -11.58 6.74 4.83
C ASP A 52 -10.10 7.07 5.07
N CYS A 53 -9.57 6.61 6.21
CA CYS A 53 -8.19 6.83 6.59
C CYS A 53 -7.28 5.78 5.95
N PHE A 54 -6.38 6.21 5.07
CA PHE A 54 -5.39 5.33 4.45
C PHE A 54 -4.10 5.31 5.25
N ILE A 55 -3.72 4.13 5.75
CA ILE A 55 -2.48 3.94 6.50
C ILE A 55 -1.40 3.40 5.58
N LEU A 56 -0.41 4.24 5.26
CA LEU A 56 0.76 3.87 4.47
C LEU A 56 1.77 3.11 5.35
N LEU A 57 2.09 1.88 4.98
CA LEU A 57 2.87 0.96 5.80
C LEU A 57 4.33 0.89 5.39
N HIS A 58 4.61 0.69 4.10
CA HIS A 58 5.95 0.39 3.62
C HIS A 58 6.12 0.79 2.15
N GLY A 59 7.13 1.62 1.87
CA GLY A 59 7.50 2.03 0.51
C GLY A 59 8.81 1.37 0.06
N PHE A 60 8.87 0.93 -1.19
CA PHE A 60 10.06 0.33 -1.80
C PHE A 60 10.19 0.69 -3.28
N ILE A 61 11.40 0.60 -3.81
CA ILE A 61 11.68 0.73 -5.25
C ILE A 61 11.54 -0.66 -5.88
N LYS A 62 10.69 -0.77 -6.91
CA LYS A 62 10.45 -2.03 -7.63
C LYS A 62 11.68 -2.36 -8.47
N LYS A 63 12.37 -3.44 -8.12
CA LYS A 63 13.54 -3.97 -8.86
C LYS A 63 13.19 -5.14 -9.77
N THR A 64 12.08 -5.82 -9.52
CA THR A 64 11.63 -7.01 -10.25
C THR A 64 10.12 -6.94 -10.47
N ASP A 65 9.61 -7.64 -11.49
CA ASP A 65 8.19 -7.54 -11.82
C ASP A 65 7.23 -8.16 -10.79
N ALA A 66 7.72 -9.17 -10.07
CA ALA A 66 7.02 -9.82 -8.99
C ALA A 66 6.90 -8.91 -7.75
N LEU A 67 5.79 -9.04 -7.01
CA LEU A 67 5.70 -8.47 -5.66
C LEU A 67 6.67 -9.21 -4.75
N PRO A 68 7.71 -8.55 -4.20
CA PRO A 68 8.68 -9.25 -3.37
C PRO A 68 8.03 -9.65 -2.04
N VAL A 69 8.03 -10.96 -1.74
CA VAL A 69 7.41 -11.52 -0.52
C VAL A 69 7.98 -10.87 0.75
N LYS A 70 9.27 -10.53 0.74
CA LYS A 70 9.94 -9.84 1.84
C LYS A 70 9.27 -8.51 2.18
N GLU A 71 8.98 -7.68 1.17
CA GLU A 71 8.35 -6.37 1.37
C GLU A 71 6.89 -6.51 1.82
N MET A 72 6.17 -7.52 1.30
CA MET A 72 4.81 -7.84 1.74
C MET A 72 4.77 -8.27 3.22
N GLU A 73 5.75 -9.05 3.68
CA GLU A 73 5.86 -9.43 5.09
C GLU A 73 6.11 -8.24 6.01
N ILE A 74 6.95 -7.29 5.58
CA ILE A 74 7.18 -6.06 6.34
C ILE A 74 5.88 -5.27 6.48
N ALA A 75 5.14 -5.09 5.38
CA ALA A 75 3.85 -4.41 5.40
C ALA A 75 2.85 -5.12 6.33
N ARG A 76 2.72 -6.45 6.23
CA ARG A 76 1.83 -7.24 7.10
C ARG A 76 2.17 -7.06 8.58
N LYS A 77 3.44 -7.19 8.95
CA LYS A 77 3.90 -7.00 10.35
C LYS A 77 3.60 -5.59 10.86
N ARG A 78 3.78 -4.56 10.03
CA ARG A 78 3.46 -3.17 10.38
C ARG A 78 1.96 -2.96 10.57
N LYS A 79 1.12 -3.60 9.75
CA LYS A 79 -0.35 -3.59 9.91
C LYS A 79 -0.76 -4.22 11.24
N GLU A 80 -0.18 -5.36 11.60
CA GLU A 80 -0.45 -6.03 12.89
C GLU A 80 0.01 -5.17 14.08
N ASP A 81 1.18 -4.55 13.96
CA ASP A 81 1.69 -3.63 14.99
C ASP A 81 0.81 -2.38 15.13
N PHE A 82 0.29 -1.85 14.02
CA PHE A 82 -0.69 -0.77 14.05
C PHE A 82 -1.92 -1.19 14.87
N PHE A 83 -2.58 -2.29 14.54
CA PHE A 83 -3.75 -2.74 15.30
C PHE A 83 -3.43 -3.05 16.76
N ARG A 84 -2.22 -3.53 17.07
CA ARG A 84 -1.77 -3.75 18.44
C ARG A 84 -1.68 -2.43 19.23
N ARG A 85 -1.16 -1.37 18.63
CA ARG A 85 -0.98 -0.05 19.27
C ARG A 85 -2.27 0.76 19.33
N PHE A 86 -3.14 0.59 18.34
CA PHE A 86 -4.39 1.33 18.19
C PHE A 86 -5.63 0.53 18.59
N LYS A 87 -5.47 -0.52 19.42
CA LYS A 87 -6.58 -1.13 20.18
C LYS A 87 -7.15 -0.08 21.14
N LYS A 88 -8.24 0.58 20.74
CA LYS A 88 -9.22 1.19 21.64
C LYS A 88 -10.48 0.35 21.60
#